data_AF-A0A2E7BDK8-F1
#
_entry.id   AF-A0A2E7BDK8-F1
#
_cell.length_a   1.000
_cell.length_b   1.000
_cell.length_c   1.000
_cell.angle_alpha   90.00
_cell.angle_beta   90.00
_cell.angle_gamma   90.00
#
_symmetry.space_group_name_H-M   'P 1'
#
loop_
_entity.id
_entity.type
_entity.pdbx_description
1 polymer ?
#
loop_
_entity_poly.entity_id
_entity_poly.type
_entity_poly.pdbx_seq_one_letter_code
_entity_poly.pdbx_strand_id
1 'polypeptide(L)'
;MKIREALTFDDVLLEPSHSLVLPAQTDTRTRLTRTIELNIPLISAAMDTVTEHRLAIAMARAGGIGVIHKNMTAEAQAGEVTRVKKYESGMVVNPMTITPDRELGDALELMSAHAISGIPVVEGTGKGPHRLVGILTNRDVRFASDMTQKVADLMTRDVITVNEAASQEDAKRLLHEHRIEK
;
A
#
# COMPACT_ATOMS: atom_id res chain seq x y z
N MET A 1 30.96 36.70 -33.29
CA MET A 1 30.49 35.61 -32.40
C MET A 1 29.02 35.87 -32.11
N LYS A 2 28.10 34.97 -32.51
CA LYS A 2 26.66 35.12 -32.19
C LYS A 2 26.42 34.53 -30.80
N ILE A 3 26.00 35.35 -29.85
CA ILE A 3 25.59 34.89 -28.51
C ILE A 3 24.22 34.23 -28.68
N ARG A 4 24.03 33.05 -28.09
CA ARG A 4 22.71 32.39 -28.04
C ARG A 4 21.85 33.06 -26.99
N GLU A 5 20.66 33.45 -27.39
CA GLU A 5 19.61 33.91 -26.48
C GLU A 5 19.01 32.70 -25.74
N ALA A 6 18.69 32.88 -24.46
CA ALA A 6 18.07 31.89 -23.59
C ALA A 6 17.05 32.59 -22.70
N LEU A 7 15.89 31.96 -22.50
CA LEU A 7 14.77 32.49 -21.72
C LEU A 7 14.46 31.55 -20.55
N THR A 8 14.03 32.10 -19.42
CA THR A 8 13.48 31.37 -18.26
C THR A 8 11.96 31.59 -18.16
N PHE A 9 11.33 31.02 -17.13
CA PHE A 9 9.88 31.10 -16.91
C PHE A 9 9.37 32.54 -16.80
N ASP A 10 10.10 33.41 -16.08
CA ASP A 10 9.68 34.79 -15.82
C ASP A 10 9.87 35.74 -17.03
N ASP A 11 10.55 35.28 -18.08
CA ASP A 11 10.79 36.09 -19.28
C ASP A 11 9.61 36.05 -20.26
N VAL A 12 8.64 35.16 -20.06
CA VAL A 12 7.55 34.89 -21.01
C VAL A 12 6.19 34.79 -20.34
N LEU A 13 5.14 35.06 -21.12
CA LEU A 13 3.75 34.87 -20.73
C LEU A 13 3.02 34.05 -21.80
N LEU A 14 1.99 33.31 -21.40
CA LEU A 14 1.10 32.64 -22.34
C LEU A 14 0.05 33.63 -22.87
N GLU A 15 -0.06 33.76 -24.19
CA GLU A 15 -1.10 34.56 -24.83
C GLU A 15 -2.46 33.83 -24.72
N PRO A 16 -3.50 34.46 -24.13
CA PRO A 16 -4.83 33.86 -24.06
C PRO A 16 -5.42 33.65 -25.46
N SER A 17 -6.18 32.56 -25.64
CA SER A 17 -6.91 32.27 -26.88
C SER A 17 -8.32 31.80 -26.58
N HIS A 18 -9.15 31.76 -27.61
CA HIS A 18 -10.54 31.31 -27.50
C HIS A 18 -10.59 29.84 -27.04
N SER A 19 -11.34 29.55 -25.97
CA SER A 19 -11.55 28.21 -25.44
C SER A 19 -13.03 27.86 -25.38
N LEU A 20 -13.38 26.65 -25.81
CA LEU A 20 -14.71 26.05 -25.62
C LEU A 20 -14.75 25.09 -24.42
N VAL A 21 -13.59 24.88 -23.76
CA VAL A 21 -13.43 23.94 -22.64
C VAL A 21 -13.37 24.73 -21.33
N LEU A 22 -14.18 24.31 -20.36
CA LEU A 22 -14.12 24.87 -19.00
C LEU A 22 -12.93 24.27 -18.24
N PRO A 23 -12.32 25.00 -17.29
CA PRO A 23 -11.18 24.49 -16.51
C PRO A 23 -11.43 23.11 -15.86
N ALA A 24 -12.64 22.87 -15.34
CA ALA A 24 -13.01 21.59 -14.72
C ALA A 24 -13.15 20.41 -15.71
N GLN A 25 -13.17 20.68 -17.02
CA GLN A 25 -13.25 19.69 -18.08
C GLN A 25 -11.88 19.40 -18.71
N THR A 26 -10.83 20.08 -18.27
CA THR A 26 -9.47 19.86 -18.80
C THR A 26 -8.90 18.56 -18.28
N ASP A 27 -8.20 17.83 -19.17
CA ASP A 27 -7.50 16.59 -18.83
C ASP A 27 -6.02 16.92 -18.57
N THR A 28 -5.56 16.66 -17.35
CA THR A 28 -4.18 16.92 -16.91
C THR A 28 -3.31 15.67 -16.91
N ARG A 29 -3.82 14.54 -17.43
CA ARG A 29 -3.04 13.32 -17.58
C ARG A 29 -1.80 13.54 -18.43
N THR A 30 -0.71 12.91 -18.03
CA THR A 30 0.57 13.01 -18.74
C THR A 30 1.35 11.70 -18.71
N ARG A 31 2.40 11.60 -19.51
CA ARG A 31 3.31 10.45 -19.54
C ARG A 31 4.65 10.83 -18.94
N LEU A 32 5.03 10.17 -17.85
CA LEU A 32 6.36 10.33 -17.26
C LEU A 32 7.40 9.55 -18.06
N THR A 33 7.06 8.34 -18.50
CA THR A 33 7.92 7.48 -19.30
C THR A 33 7.13 6.88 -20.46
N ARG A 34 7.77 6.04 -21.29
CA ARG A 34 7.08 5.30 -22.36
C ARG A 34 5.98 4.36 -21.84
N THR A 35 6.04 3.97 -20.57
CA THR A 35 5.16 2.96 -19.96
C THR A 35 4.42 3.44 -18.71
N ILE A 36 4.74 4.64 -18.20
CA ILE A 36 4.16 5.17 -16.96
C ILE A 36 3.38 6.45 -17.28
N GLU A 37 2.08 6.39 -17.02
CA GLU A 37 1.15 7.53 -17.10
C GLU A 37 0.84 8.05 -15.69
N LEU A 38 0.59 9.35 -15.57
CA LEU A 38 0.18 10.04 -14.35
C LEU A 38 -1.15 10.74 -14.57
N ASN A 39 -1.96 10.86 -13.51
CA ASN A 39 -3.22 11.59 -13.55
C ASN A 39 -3.02 13.11 -13.49
N ILE A 40 -1.91 13.56 -12.90
CA ILE A 40 -1.47 14.96 -12.89
C ILE A 40 0.03 15.06 -13.19
N PRO A 41 0.53 16.16 -13.76
CA PRO A 41 1.92 16.29 -14.18
C PRO A 41 2.84 16.73 -13.02
N LEU A 42 2.69 16.11 -11.84
CA LEU A 42 3.46 16.44 -10.65
C LEU A 42 4.31 15.26 -10.17
N ILE A 43 5.59 15.53 -9.93
CA ILE A 43 6.58 14.60 -9.39
C ILE A 43 7.30 15.25 -8.21
N SER A 44 7.41 14.54 -7.08
CA SER A 44 8.20 15.03 -5.94
C SER A 44 9.68 14.71 -6.11
N ALA A 45 10.52 15.68 -5.72
CA ALA A 45 11.97 15.58 -5.89
C ALA A 45 12.60 14.49 -5.00
N ALA A 46 13.64 13.84 -5.50
CA ALA A 46 14.38 12.78 -4.81
C ALA A 46 15.37 13.33 -3.76
N MET A 47 14.85 14.09 -2.78
CA MET A 47 15.63 14.76 -1.73
C MET A 47 15.19 14.26 -0.35
N ASP A 48 16.14 14.16 0.58
CA ASP A 48 15.93 13.67 1.95
C ASP A 48 14.92 14.49 2.75
N THR A 49 14.95 15.79 2.56
CA THR A 49 14.03 16.75 3.16
C THR A 49 12.67 16.82 2.48
N VAL A 50 12.47 16.09 1.38
CA VAL A 50 11.26 16.16 0.56
C VAL A 50 10.53 14.83 0.55
N THR A 51 11.13 13.76 0.02
CA THR A 51 10.38 12.56 -0.36
C THR A 51 10.85 11.29 0.34
N GLU A 52 10.09 10.90 1.36
CA GLU A 52 10.03 9.53 1.91
C GLU A 52 8.65 8.90 1.59
N HIS A 53 8.38 7.71 2.12
CA HIS A 53 7.19 6.91 1.86
C HIS A 53 5.89 7.70 2.11
N ARG A 54 5.86 8.53 3.14
CA ARG A 54 4.67 9.34 3.48
C ARG A 54 4.29 10.29 2.34
N LEU A 55 5.26 11.05 1.80
CA LEU A 55 4.99 11.95 0.68
C LEU A 55 4.77 11.16 -0.61
N ALA A 56 5.52 10.09 -0.86
CA ALA A 56 5.34 9.27 -2.06
C ALA A 56 3.93 8.65 -2.14
N ILE A 57 3.40 8.18 -1.00
CA ILE A 57 2.00 7.70 -0.89
C ILE A 57 1.03 8.85 -1.17
N ALA A 58 1.22 10.01 -0.56
CA ALA A 58 0.33 11.16 -0.75
C ALA A 58 0.31 11.63 -2.22
N MET A 59 1.47 11.70 -2.87
CA MET A 59 1.61 12.03 -4.29
C MET A 59 0.88 11.03 -5.17
N ALA A 60 1.06 9.73 -4.92
CA ALA A 60 0.38 8.67 -5.68
C ALA A 60 -1.15 8.76 -5.55
N ARG A 61 -1.66 8.98 -4.33
CA ARG A 61 -3.12 9.15 -4.09
C ARG A 61 -3.70 10.40 -4.74
N ALA A 62 -2.91 11.46 -4.85
CA ALA A 62 -3.29 12.67 -5.59
C ALA A 62 -3.20 12.50 -7.12
N GLY A 63 -2.64 11.38 -7.61
CA GLY A 63 -2.51 11.09 -9.03
C GLY A 63 -1.14 11.43 -9.64
N GLY A 64 -0.18 11.88 -8.83
CA GLY A 64 1.21 12.11 -9.22
C GLY A 64 2.11 10.94 -8.85
N ILE A 65 3.41 11.22 -8.69
CA ILE A 65 4.40 10.22 -8.26
C ILE A 65 5.46 10.84 -7.36
N GLY A 66 6.01 10.05 -6.42
CA GLY A 66 7.14 10.47 -5.60
C GLY A 66 8.37 9.62 -5.84
N VAL A 67 9.55 10.24 -5.84
CA VAL A 67 10.84 9.56 -5.96
C VAL A 67 11.54 9.54 -4.61
N ILE A 68 11.72 8.35 -4.03
CA ILE A 68 12.42 8.20 -2.75
C ILE A 68 13.89 8.61 -2.92
N HIS A 69 14.38 9.46 -2.04
CA HIS A 69 15.78 9.89 -2.05
C HIS A 69 16.76 8.74 -1.76
N LYS A 70 18.05 8.96 -2.04
CA LYS A 70 19.11 7.95 -1.87
C LYS A 70 20.04 8.19 -0.67
N ASN A 71 19.70 9.14 0.20
CA ASN A 71 20.51 9.50 1.37
C ASN A 71 20.23 8.56 2.55
N MET A 72 20.31 7.25 2.29
CA MET A 72 20.09 6.15 3.24
C MET A 72 20.71 4.87 2.67
N THR A 73 20.77 3.79 3.46
CA THR A 73 21.26 2.50 2.93
C THR A 73 20.29 1.91 1.89
N ALA A 74 20.78 0.99 1.06
CA ALA A 74 19.95 0.32 0.05
C ALA A 74 18.77 -0.42 0.70
N GLU A 75 18.98 -1.04 1.87
CA GLU A 75 17.96 -1.75 2.63
C GLU A 75 16.90 -0.80 3.17
N ALA A 76 17.32 0.36 3.70
CA ALA A 76 16.40 1.39 4.17
C ALA A 76 15.54 1.93 3.03
N GLN A 77 16.14 2.21 1.87
CA GLN A 77 15.43 2.69 0.69
C GLN A 77 14.44 1.64 0.15
N ALA A 78 14.84 0.37 0.12
CA ALA A 78 13.94 -0.73 -0.23
C ALA A 78 12.78 -0.85 0.76
N GLY A 79 13.01 -0.59 2.05
CA GLY A 79 11.97 -0.52 3.08
C GLY A 79 10.96 0.60 2.83
N GLU A 80 11.43 1.80 2.49
CA GLU A 80 10.59 2.93 2.08
C GLU A 80 9.70 2.58 0.88
N VAL A 81 10.29 2.02 -0.18
CA VAL A 81 9.55 1.58 -1.37
C VAL A 81 8.53 0.50 -1.01
N THR A 82 8.90 -0.46 -0.16
CA THR A 82 7.99 -1.54 0.29
C THR A 82 6.78 -0.97 1.02
N ARG A 83 6.96 0.03 1.88
CA ARG A 83 5.85 0.72 2.57
C ARG A 83 4.90 1.37 1.58
N VAL A 84 5.41 2.06 0.55
CA VAL A 84 4.57 2.68 -0.50
C VAL A 84 3.78 1.61 -1.25
N LYS A 85 4.42 0.52 -1.68
CA LYS A 85 3.76 -0.53 -2.47
C LYS A 85 2.72 -1.34 -1.70
N LYS A 86 2.87 -1.45 -0.38
CA LYS A 86 1.91 -2.16 0.49
C LYS A 86 0.73 -1.29 0.96
N TYR A 87 0.81 0.04 0.81
CA TYR A 87 -0.18 0.95 1.39
C TYR A 87 -1.61 0.74 0.85
N GLU A 88 -1.76 0.53 -0.46
CA GLU A 88 -3.06 0.30 -1.13
C GLU A 88 -3.05 -1.00 -1.95
N SER A 89 -2.42 -2.06 -1.44
CA SER A 89 -2.51 -3.36 -2.10
C SER A 89 -3.93 -3.92 -1.90
N GLY A 90 -4.80 -3.78 -2.92
CA GLY A 90 -6.14 -4.40 -2.93
C GLY A 90 -6.12 -5.93 -2.81
N MET A 91 -4.93 -6.54 -2.90
CA MET A 91 -4.64 -7.92 -2.53
C MET A 91 -3.29 -7.95 -1.81
N VAL A 92 -3.24 -8.48 -0.59
CA VAL A 92 -2.01 -8.59 0.20
C VAL A 92 -1.20 -9.80 -0.27
N VAL A 93 -0.07 -9.56 -0.93
CA VAL A 93 0.86 -10.61 -1.38
C VAL A 93 1.88 -10.90 -0.26
N ASN A 94 2.09 -12.17 0.06
CA ASN A 94 2.93 -12.64 1.17
C ASN A 94 2.51 -12.02 2.52
N PRO A 95 1.28 -12.30 3.01
CA PRO A 95 0.86 -11.84 4.32
C PRO A 95 1.77 -12.44 5.40
N MET A 96 1.98 -11.71 6.49
CA MET A 96 2.56 -12.31 7.68
C MET A 96 1.56 -13.28 8.29
N THR A 97 2.04 -14.46 8.66
CA THR A 97 1.24 -15.54 9.21
C THR A 97 1.76 -15.95 10.58
N ILE A 98 0.89 -16.51 11.40
CA ILE A 98 1.24 -17.07 12.72
C ILE A 98 0.82 -18.54 12.81
N THR A 99 1.50 -19.32 13.64
CA THR A 99 1.14 -20.71 13.89
C THR A 99 0.16 -20.82 15.07
N PRO A 100 -0.72 -21.84 15.10
CA PRO A 100 -1.77 -21.94 16.11
C PRO A 100 -1.26 -22.19 17.54
N ASP A 101 -0.03 -22.69 17.68
CA ASP A 101 0.63 -23.03 18.95
C ASP A 101 1.28 -21.82 19.66
N ARG A 102 1.42 -20.69 18.95
CA ARG A 102 1.97 -19.44 19.49
C ARG A 102 1.06 -18.83 20.55
N GLU A 103 1.67 -18.09 21.47
CA GLU A 103 0.97 -17.33 22.50
C GLU A 103 0.37 -16.04 21.93
N LEU A 104 -0.68 -15.55 22.58
CA LEU A 104 -1.35 -14.30 22.22
C LEU A 104 -0.39 -13.09 22.30
N GLY A 105 0.54 -13.08 23.26
CA GLY A 105 1.54 -12.01 23.38
C GLY A 105 2.36 -11.81 22.11
N ASP A 106 2.85 -12.91 21.51
CA ASP A 106 3.59 -12.89 20.25
C ASP A 106 2.75 -12.33 19.10
N ALA A 107 1.47 -12.71 19.05
CA ALA A 107 0.55 -12.24 18.03
C ALA A 107 0.32 -10.73 18.12
N LEU A 108 0.12 -10.20 19.33
CA LEU A 108 -0.09 -8.77 19.57
C LEU A 108 1.16 -7.95 19.26
N GLU A 109 2.35 -8.47 19.58
CA GLU A 109 3.61 -7.82 19.23
C GLU A 109 3.77 -7.69 17.71
N LEU A 110 3.51 -8.77 16.96
CA LEU A 110 3.53 -8.77 15.50
C LEU A 110 2.52 -7.78 14.90
N MET A 111 1.29 -7.77 15.42
CA MET A 111 0.24 -6.86 14.96
C MET A 111 0.61 -5.39 15.19
N SER A 112 1.16 -5.07 16.37
CA SER A 112 1.59 -3.72 16.74
C SER A 112 2.80 -3.25 15.93
N ALA A 113 3.85 -4.08 15.84
CA ALA A 113 5.09 -3.75 15.14
C ALA A 113 4.89 -3.47 13.64
N HIS A 114 3.84 -4.06 13.05
CA HIS A 114 3.55 -3.94 11.63
C HIS A 114 2.24 -3.23 11.30
N ALA A 115 1.54 -2.69 12.31
CA ALA A 115 0.26 -2.01 12.18
C ALA A 115 -0.80 -2.82 11.40
N ILE A 116 -0.92 -4.12 11.69
CA ILE A 116 -1.85 -5.04 11.02
C ILE A 116 -3.03 -5.37 11.93
N SER A 117 -4.25 -5.26 11.41
CA SER A 117 -5.50 -5.50 12.15
C SER A 117 -5.97 -6.95 12.16
N GLY A 118 -5.37 -7.83 11.35
CA GLY A 118 -5.61 -9.27 11.43
C GLY A 118 -4.57 -10.10 10.69
N ILE A 119 -4.21 -11.24 11.28
CA ILE A 119 -3.15 -12.14 10.85
C ILE A 119 -3.76 -13.51 10.50
N PRO A 120 -3.52 -14.05 9.29
CA PRO A 120 -3.85 -15.44 8.96
C PRO A 120 -3.09 -16.44 9.84
N VAL A 121 -3.80 -17.45 10.33
CA VAL A 121 -3.24 -18.54 11.11
C VAL A 121 -3.06 -19.75 10.21
N VAL A 122 -1.83 -20.28 10.16
CA VAL A 122 -1.47 -21.36 9.24
C VAL A 122 -0.75 -22.50 9.97
N GLU A 123 -1.00 -23.74 9.53
CA GLU A 123 -0.29 -24.94 9.97
C GLU A 123 0.86 -25.29 9.02
N GLY A 124 1.97 -25.76 9.60
CA GLY A 124 3.17 -26.24 8.90
C GLY A 124 4.42 -25.42 9.20
N THR A 125 5.53 -26.09 9.49
CA THR A 125 6.85 -25.47 9.71
C THR A 125 7.69 -25.53 8.43
N GLY A 126 8.43 -24.46 8.09
CA GLY A 126 9.38 -24.45 6.97
C GLY A 126 8.93 -23.68 5.73
N LYS A 127 9.60 -23.90 4.59
CA LYS A 127 9.31 -23.26 3.29
C LYS A 127 8.44 -24.17 2.44
N GLY A 128 7.12 -24.00 2.50
CA GLY A 128 6.14 -24.73 1.69
C GLY A 128 4.75 -24.09 1.77
N PRO A 129 3.74 -24.56 1.00
CA PRO A 129 2.38 -24.03 1.11
C PRO A 129 1.81 -24.38 2.49
N HIS A 130 1.64 -23.36 3.33
CA HIS A 130 1.06 -23.53 4.64
C HIS A 130 -0.46 -23.68 4.52
N ARG A 131 -1.04 -24.59 5.31
CA ARG A 131 -2.48 -24.79 5.33
C ARG A 131 -3.12 -23.68 6.16
N LEU A 132 -4.00 -22.88 5.56
CA LEU A 132 -4.82 -21.90 6.31
C LEU A 132 -5.77 -22.64 7.26
N VAL A 133 -5.69 -22.35 8.55
CA VAL A 133 -6.53 -22.95 9.60
C VAL A 133 -7.40 -21.95 10.34
N GLY A 134 -7.17 -20.66 10.13
CA GLY A 134 -8.03 -19.60 10.68
C GLY A 134 -7.47 -18.21 10.44
N ILE A 135 -8.10 -17.24 11.08
CA ILE A 135 -7.64 -15.85 11.13
C ILE A 135 -7.80 -15.31 12.55
N LEU A 136 -6.84 -14.53 13.00
CA LEU A 136 -6.91 -13.78 14.25
C LEU A 136 -7.05 -12.29 13.92
N THR A 137 -8.06 -11.63 14.47
CA THR A 137 -8.33 -10.20 14.23
C THR A 137 -8.29 -9.39 15.52
N ASN A 138 -8.17 -8.06 15.40
CA ASN A 138 -8.29 -7.13 16.53
C ASN A 138 -9.58 -7.33 17.34
N ARG A 139 -10.65 -7.84 16.71
CA ARG A 139 -11.92 -8.10 17.39
C ARG A 139 -11.84 -9.29 18.33
N ASP A 140 -11.11 -10.33 17.92
CA ASP A 140 -10.98 -11.59 18.67
C ASP A 140 -10.12 -11.40 19.93
N VAL A 141 -9.14 -10.51 19.86
CA VAL A 141 -8.18 -10.23 20.96
C VAL A 141 -8.57 -9.06 21.85
N ARG A 142 -9.63 -8.31 21.51
CA ARG A 142 -10.00 -7.05 22.19
C ARG A 142 -10.25 -7.19 23.69
N PHE A 143 -10.74 -8.35 24.11
CA PHE A 143 -11.08 -8.65 25.50
C PHE A 143 -10.22 -9.76 26.11
N ALA A 144 -9.19 -10.19 25.39
CA ALA A 144 -8.29 -11.21 25.89
C ALA A 144 -7.36 -10.60 26.95
N SER A 145 -7.40 -11.16 28.17
CA SER A 145 -6.60 -10.69 29.31
C SER A 145 -5.38 -11.57 29.58
N ASP A 146 -5.38 -12.81 29.10
CA ASP A 146 -4.30 -13.78 29.30
C ASP A 146 -3.40 -13.85 28.06
N MET A 147 -2.18 -13.35 28.20
CA MET A 147 -1.18 -13.30 27.12
C MET A 147 -0.58 -14.67 26.81
N THR A 148 -0.73 -15.65 27.71
CA THR A 148 -0.22 -17.02 27.53
C THR A 148 -1.19 -17.92 26.78
N GLN A 149 -2.43 -17.46 26.53
CA GLN A 149 -3.41 -18.20 25.78
C GLN A 149 -2.94 -18.42 24.34
N LYS A 150 -3.24 -19.60 23.78
CA LYS A 150 -2.81 -19.95 22.42
C LYS A 150 -3.68 -19.26 21.37
N VAL A 151 -3.07 -18.92 20.24
CA VAL A 151 -3.76 -18.38 19.06
C VAL A 151 -4.88 -19.32 18.60
N ALA A 152 -4.67 -20.65 18.68
CA ALA A 152 -5.67 -21.66 18.32
C ALA A 152 -7.02 -21.53 19.04
N ASP A 153 -7.02 -20.96 20.24
CA ASP A 153 -8.18 -20.86 21.12
C ASP A 153 -9.02 -19.59 20.82
N LEU A 154 -8.40 -18.58 20.22
CA LEU A 154 -9.01 -17.28 19.93
C LEU A 154 -9.29 -17.06 18.44
N MET A 155 -8.61 -17.79 17.55
CA MET A 155 -8.77 -17.61 16.11
C MET A 155 -10.17 -18.00 15.60
N THR A 156 -10.63 -17.29 14.58
CA THR A 156 -11.81 -17.69 13.81
C THR A 156 -11.41 -18.77 12.80
N ARG A 157 -12.03 -19.95 12.90
CA ARG A 157 -11.75 -21.12 12.04
C ARG A 157 -12.55 -21.13 10.73
N ASP A 158 -13.77 -20.59 10.78
CA ASP A 158 -14.65 -20.51 9.61
C ASP A 158 -14.29 -19.27 8.79
N VAL A 159 -13.32 -19.44 7.89
CA VAL A 159 -12.79 -18.37 7.05
C VAL A 159 -13.37 -18.48 5.65
N ILE A 160 -13.94 -17.37 5.18
CA ILE A 160 -14.32 -17.24 3.77
C ILE A 160 -13.05 -17.09 2.94
N THR A 161 -12.91 -17.94 1.92
CA THR A 161 -11.73 -17.99 1.06
C THR A 161 -12.12 -17.90 -0.41
N VAL A 162 -11.19 -17.45 -1.23
CA VAL A 162 -11.31 -17.41 -2.68
C VAL A 162 -10.16 -18.20 -3.31
N ASN A 163 -10.37 -18.72 -4.52
CA ASN A 163 -9.30 -19.37 -5.27
C ASN A 163 -8.32 -18.33 -5.86
N GLU A 164 -7.14 -18.78 -6.27
CA GLU A 164 -6.11 -17.90 -6.86
C GLU A 164 -6.56 -17.23 -8.17
N ALA A 165 -7.59 -17.77 -8.82
CA ALA A 165 -8.15 -17.24 -10.06
C ALA A 165 -9.27 -16.20 -9.84
N ALA A 166 -9.66 -15.92 -8.60
CA ALA A 166 -10.77 -15.03 -8.30
C ALA A 166 -10.45 -13.58 -8.69
N SER A 167 -11.42 -12.90 -9.29
CA SER A 167 -11.29 -11.49 -9.64
C SER A 167 -11.40 -10.60 -8.40
N GLN A 168 -10.89 -9.37 -8.49
CA GLN A 168 -11.08 -8.38 -7.43
C GLN A 168 -12.57 -8.05 -7.19
N GLU A 169 -13.40 -8.13 -8.23
CA GLU A 169 -14.85 -7.93 -8.11
C GLU A 169 -15.52 -9.07 -7.35
N ASP A 170 -15.12 -10.31 -7.59
CA ASP A 170 -15.60 -11.47 -6.84
C ASP A 170 -15.24 -11.40 -5.36
N ALA A 171 -14.00 -11.01 -5.06
CA ALA A 171 -13.55 -10.79 -3.68
C ALA A 171 -14.38 -9.69 -2.99
N LYS A 172 -14.60 -8.54 -3.65
CA LYS A 172 -15.45 -7.47 -3.12
C LYS A 172 -16.88 -7.92 -2.87
N ARG A 173 -17.46 -8.71 -3.78
CA ARG A 173 -18.81 -9.25 -3.64
C ARG A 173 -18.92 -10.15 -2.41
N LEU A 174 -17.98 -11.07 -2.22
CA LEU A 174 -17.96 -11.97 -1.06
C LEU A 174 -17.74 -11.22 0.26
N LEU A 175 -16.84 -10.23 0.28
CA LEU A 175 -16.65 -9.37 1.45
C LEU A 175 -17.95 -8.66 1.85
N HIS A 176 -18.69 -8.13 0.86
CA HIS A 176 -19.97 -7.47 1.09
C HIS A 176 -21.06 -8.45 1.55
N GLU A 177 -21.19 -9.60 0.90
CA GLU A 177 -22.16 -10.64 1.23
C GLU A 177 -21.99 -11.15 2.68
N HIS A 178 -20.75 -11.41 3.08
CA HIS A 178 -20.41 -11.90 4.42
C HIS A 178 -20.17 -10.78 5.44
N ARG A 179 -20.34 -9.50 5.05
CA ARG A 179 -20.15 -8.30 5.91
C ARG A 179 -18.78 -8.27 6.61
N ILE A 180 -17.72 -8.62 5.87
CA ILE A 180 -16.35 -8.64 6.36
C ILE A 180 -15.70 -7.29 6.03
N GLU A 181 -15.17 -6.61 7.05
CA GLU A 181 -14.49 -5.32 6.93
C GLU A 181 -13.00 -5.55 6.66
N LYS A 182 -12.57 -5.50 5.39
CA LYS A 182 -11.17 -5.59 4.95
C LYS A 182 -10.92 -4.88 3.62
#